data_AF-A0A932MSK4-F1
#
_entry.id   AF-A0A932MSK4-F1
#
_cell.length_a   1.000
_cell.length_b   1.000
_cell.length_c   1.000
_cell.angle_alpha   90.00
_cell.angle_beta   90.00
_cell.angle_gamma   90.00
#
_symmetry.space_group_name_H-M   'P 1'
#
loop_
_entity.id
_entity.type
_entity.pdbx_description
1 polymer ?
#
loop_
_entity_poly.entity_id
_entity_poly.type
_entity_poly.pdbx_seq_one_letter_code
_entity_poly.pdbx_strand_id
1 'polypeptide(L)'
;MKNIRATMLCAGFALFSLVSSSQEQKIPLNEPDYNKPRLFANLPDRIPVSPDQVNDIISSPVGRSSQFRLSGNSSFQFEGEVVSTASKYNNSIQSIVIRSDSFNGARLTLSKITHADGSTSYSGRIISFKHGDLYELEKQDGQLVLVKKNYYEVVNE
;
A
#
# COMPACT_ATOMS: atom_id res chain seq x y z
N MET A 1 48.77 23.90 -46.26
CA MET A 1 47.47 23.19 -46.48
C MET A 1 47.31 21.85 -45.73
N LYS A 2 48.36 21.26 -45.12
CA LYS A 2 48.25 19.97 -44.40
C LYS A 2 47.48 20.06 -43.06
N ASN A 3 47.57 21.19 -42.37
CA ASN A 3 47.05 21.33 -41.00
C ASN A 3 45.54 21.65 -40.96
N ILE A 4 44.98 22.22 -42.02
CA ILE A 4 43.55 22.62 -42.08
C ILE A 4 42.63 21.41 -42.14
N ARG A 5 43.06 20.35 -42.85
CA ARG A 5 42.30 19.09 -42.95
C ARG A 5 42.21 18.36 -41.61
N ALA A 6 43.27 18.42 -40.81
CA ALA A 6 43.29 17.82 -39.47
C ALA A 6 42.37 18.57 -38.50
N THR A 7 42.36 19.91 -38.55
CA THR A 7 41.50 20.73 -37.69
C THR A 7 40.01 20.52 -37.99
N MET A 8 39.63 20.40 -39.28
CA MET A 8 38.24 20.11 -39.65
C MET A 8 37.78 18.71 -39.19
N LEU A 9 38.67 17.72 -39.22
CA LEU A 9 38.34 16.36 -38.76
C LEU A 9 38.13 16.31 -37.25
N CYS A 10 38.96 17.00 -36.47
CA CYS A 10 38.81 17.11 -35.02
C CYS A 10 37.56 17.91 -34.62
N ALA A 11 37.24 18.99 -35.34
CA ALA A 11 36.03 19.78 -35.11
C ALA A 11 34.75 18.97 -35.41
N GLY A 12 34.76 18.13 -36.45
CA GLY A 12 33.65 17.23 -36.76
C GLY A 12 33.41 16.19 -35.67
N PHE A 13 34.47 15.58 -35.13
CA PHE A 13 34.36 14.61 -34.03
C PHE A 13 33.85 15.23 -32.73
N ALA A 14 34.24 16.48 -32.43
CA ALA A 14 33.75 17.21 -31.26
C ALA A 14 32.27 17.62 -31.37
N LEU A 15 31.76 17.85 -32.58
CA LEU A 15 30.33 18.14 -32.80
C LEU A 15 29.45 16.89 -32.71
N PHE A 16 29.97 15.72 -33.08
CA PHE A 16 29.24 14.45 -32.95
C PHE A 16 29.12 13.95 -31.50
N SER A 17 30.04 14.31 -30.60
CA SER A 17 29.97 13.90 -29.19
C SER A 17 28.94 14.70 -28.36
N LEU A 18 28.53 15.88 -28.82
CA LEU A 18 27.55 16.73 -28.12
C LEU A 18 26.09 16.31 -28.37
N VAL A 19 25.79 15.57 -29.45
CA VAL A 19 24.43 15.11 -29.76
C VAL A 19 24.05 13.77 -29.11
N SER A 20 25.02 13.04 -28.56
CA SER A 20 24.78 11.72 -27.94
C SER A 20 24.22 11.77 -26.52
N SER A 21 24.21 12.94 -25.87
CA SER A 21 23.78 13.12 -24.48
C SER A 21 22.30 13.51 -24.30
N SER A 22 21.51 13.51 -25.38
CA SER A 22 20.07 13.81 -25.36
C SER A 22 19.21 12.54 -25.42
N GLN A 23 19.69 11.42 -24.86
CA GLN A 23 18.81 10.26 -24.67
C GLN A 23 17.71 10.67 -23.69
N GLU A 24 16.50 10.88 -24.21
CA GLU A 24 15.28 10.98 -23.41
C GLU A 24 15.28 9.81 -22.43
N GLN A 25 15.57 10.11 -21.17
CA GLN A 25 15.30 9.19 -20.09
C GLN A 25 13.80 9.04 -20.06
N LYS A 26 13.27 8.03 -20.77
CA LYS A 26 11.87 7.63 -20.69
C LYS A 26 11.63 7.32 -19.22
N ILE A 27 11.06 8.28 -18.51
CA ILE A 27 10.58 8.08 -17.16
C ILE A 27 9.65 6.88 -17.27
N PRO A 28 9.90 5.77 -16.56
CA PRO A 28 8.98 4.65 -16.58
C PRO A 28 7.64 5.17 -16.06
N LEU A 29 6.70 5.37 -16.99
CA LEU A 29 5.33 5.72 -16.67
C LEU A 29 4.72 4.47 -16.04
N ASN A 30 4.39 4.55 -14.76
CA ASN A 30 3.70 3.48 -14.06
C ASN A 30 2.21 3.56 -14.42
N GLU A 31 1.87 3.08 -15.61
CA GLU A 31 0.48 3.08 -16.10
C GLU A 31 -0.39 2.11 -15.28
N PRO A 32 -1.66 2.45 -15.02
CA PRO A 32 -2.60 1.52 -14.40
C PRO A 32 -2.79 0.25 -15.25
N ASP A 33 -2.47 -0.91 -14.69
CA ASP A 33 -2.76 -2.21 -15.28
C ASP A 33 -4.15 -2.66 -14.82
N TYR A 34 -5.16 -2.31 -15.61
CA TYR A 34 -6.55 -2.70 -15.36
C TYR A 34 -6.82 -4.20 -15.51
N ASN A 35 -5.85 -5.01 -15.96
CA ASN A 35 -6.01 -6.45 -16.15
C ASN A 35 -5.52 -7.28 -14.95
N LYS A 36 -5.09 -6.63 -13.86
CA LYS A 36 -4.66 -7.35 -12.65
C LYS A 36 -5.79 -8.24 -12.11
N PRO A 37 -5.47 -9.49 -11.70
CA PRO A 37 -6.46 -10.37 -11.10
C PRO A 37 -6.99 -9.79 -9.79
N ARG A 38 -8.22 -10.16 -9.44
CA ARG A 38 -8.86 -9.80 -8.17
C ARG A 38 -8.56 -10.83 -7.08
N LEU A 39 -7.99 -10.38 -5.97
CA LEU A 39 -7.66 -11.17 -4.80
C LEU A 39 -8.90 -11.46 -3.94
N PHE A 40 -9.84 -10.52 -3.88
CA PHE A 40 -10.99 -10.56 -2.98
C PHE A 40 -12.30 -10.78 -3.73
N ALA A 41 -12.24 -11.36 -4.94
CA ALA A 41 -13.40 -11.61 -5.78
C ALA A 41 -14.51 -12.42 -5.08
N ASN A 42 -14.12 -13.38 -4.24
CA ASN A 42 -15.04 -14.29 -3.54
C ASN A 42 -15.49 -13.77 -2.15
N LEU A 43 -15.08 -12.57 -1.77
CA LEU A 43 -15.46 -11.95 -0.50
C LEU A 43 -16.55 -10.87 -0.73
N PRO A 44 -17.35 -10.54 0.28
CA PRO A 44 -18.36 -9.48 0.18
C PRO A 44 -17.73 -8.11 -0.10
N ASP A 45 -18.43 -7.22 -0.79
CA ASP A 45 -17.91 -5.86 -1.05
C ASP A 45 -17.83 -5.00 0.22
N ARG A 46 -18.57 -5.37 1.26
CA ARG A 46 -18.60 -4.69 2.56
C ARG A 46 -18.52 -5.70 3.67
N ILE A 47 -17.57 -5.51 4.60
CA ILE A 47 -17.37 -6.37 5.76
C ILE A 47 -17.45 -5.49 7.01
N PRO A 48 -18.48 -5.63 7.85
CA PRO A 48 -18.57 -4.90 9.11
C PRO A 48 -17.41 -5.25 10.03
N VAL A 49 -16.81 -4.23 10.66
CA VAL A 49 -15.65 -4.37 11.54
C VAL A 49 -16.01 -3.93 12.96
N SER A 50 -15.58 -4.71 13.95
CA SER A 50 -15.72 -4.35 15.36
C SER A 50 -14.52 -3.52 15.83
N PRO A 51 -14.71 -2.32 16.41
CA PRO A 51 -13.63 -1.54 17.00
C PRO A 51 -12.84 -2.30 18.07
N ASP A 52 -13.49 -3.14 18.87
CA ASP A 52 -12.84 -3.93 19.91
C ASP A 52 -11.85 -4.94 19.30
N GLN A 53 -12.27 -5.62 18.23
CA GLN A 53 -11.39 -6.52 17.50
C GLN A 53 -10.20 -5.78 16.87
N VAL A 54 -10.41 -4.57 16.34
CA VAL A 54 -9.31 -3.73 15.82
C VAL A 54 -8.33 -3.36 16.94
N ASN A 55 -8.83 -2.99 18.12
CA ASN A 55 -7.98 -2.70 19.28
C ASN A 55 -7.15 -3.92 19.70
N ASP A 56 -7.78 -5.10 19.77
CA ASP A 56 -7.11 -6.36 20.11
C ASP A 56 -6.00 -6.68 19.10
N ILE A 57 -6.28 -6.52 17.80
CA ILE A 57 -5.31 -6.73 16.73
C ILE A 57 -4.14 -5.75 16.87
N ILE A 58 -4.40 -4.45 17.02
CA ILE A 58 -3.37 -3.40 17.13
C ILE A 58 -2.44 -3.63 18.34
N SER A 59 -2.95 -4.24 19.42
CA SER A 59 -2.14 -4.57 20.61
C SER A 59 -1.23 -5.80 20.44
N SER A 60 -1.33 -6.51 19.31
CA SER A 60 -0.57 -7.75 19.09
C SER A 60 0.93 -7.49 18.89
N PRO A 61 1.81 -8.30 19.50
CA PRO A 61 3.25 -8.16 19.36
C PRO A 61 3.75 -8.60 17.98
N VAL A 62 4.88 -8.04 17.54
CA VAL A 62 5.61 -8.47 16.34
C VAL A 62 6.01 -9.95 16.46
N GLY A 63 5.91 -10.68 15.35
CA GLY A 63 6.18 -12.13 15.28
C GLY A 63 5.00 -13.01 15.69
N ARG A 64 3.88 -12.43 16.15
CA ARG A 64 2.65 -13.20 16.39
C ARG A 64 2.06 -13.64 15.05
N SER A 65 2.02 -14.94 14.81
CA SER A 65 1.20 -15.55 13.75
C SER A 65 -0.14 -16.00 14.31
N SER A 66 -1.23 -15.52 13.74
CA SER A 66 -2.57 -15.84 14.21
C SER A 66 -3.63 -15.63 13.13
N GLN A 67 -4.84 -16.11 13.42
CA GLN A 67 -6.02 -15.83 12.63
C GLN A 67 -6.74 -14.63 13.25
N PHE A 68 -6.64 -13.47 12.58
CA PHE A 68 -7.22 -12.22 13.05
C PHE A 68 -8.66 -12.09 12.55
N ARG A 69 -9.60 -11.92 13.48
CA ARG A 69 -11.01 -11.68 13.18
C ARG A 69 -11.27 -10.19 13.26
N LEU A 70 -11.67 -9.60 12.14
CA LEU A 70 -12.01 -8.17 12.08
C LEU A 70 -13.50 -7.91 12.34
N SER A 71 -14.33 -8.93 12.13
CA SER A 71 -15.77 -8.87 12.33
C SER A 71 -16.21 -9.84 13.43
N GLY A 72 -17.22 -9.47 14.21
CA GLY A 72 -17.86 -10.38 15.16
C GLY A 72 -18.78 -11.40 14.51
N ASN A 73 -19.33 -11.09 13.32
CA ASN A 73 -20.42 -11.86 12.70
C ASN A 73 -20.09 -12.37 11.29
N SER A 74 -18.93 -12.00 10.71
CA SER A 74 -18.54 -12.45 9.38
C SER A 74 -17.60 -13.65 9.45
N SER A 75 -17.70 -14.54 8.46
CA SER A 75 -16.73 -15.62 8.24
C SER A 75 -15.35 -15.13 7.76
N PHE A 76 -15.19 -13.83 7.49
CA PHE A 76 -13.92 -13.28 7.06
C PHE A 76 -12.88 -13.33 8.18
N GLN A 77 -11.78 -14.02 7.89
CA GLN A 77 -10.66 -14.20 8.80
C GLN A 77 -9.38 -13.88 8.04
N PHE A 78 -8.54 -13.03 8.63
CA PHE A 78 -7.27 -12.64 8.05
C PHE A 78 -6.15 -13.38 8.78
N GLU A 79 -5.62 -14.43 8.15
CA GLU A 79 -4.51 -15.21 8.69
C GLU A 79 -3.17 -14.62 8.25
N GLY A 80 -2.27 -14.43 9.21
CA GLY A 80 -0.95 -13.90 8.93
C GLY A 80 -0.08 -13.67 10.16
N GLU A 81 1.09 -13.10 9.90
CA GLU A 81 2.10 -12.74 10.91
C GLU A 81 2.18 -11.22 11.08
N VAL A 82 2.24 -10.75 12.33
CA VAL A 82 2.55 -9.35 12.65
C VAL A 82 4.00 -9.06 12.29
N VAL A 83 4.23 -8.28 11.24
CA VAL A 83 5.58 -7.95 10.75
C VAL A 83 6.10 -6.60 11.25
N SER A 84 5.21 -5.72 11.72
CA SER A 84 5.58 -4.41 12.23
C SER A 84 4.53 -3.86 13.17
N THR A 85 4.97 -3.19 14.23
CA THR A 85 4.15 -2.36 15.10
C THR A 85 4.84 -1.00 15.29
N ALA A 86 4.05 0.04 15.52
CA ALA A 86 4.54 1.36 15.85
C ALA A 86 3.65 1.99 16.92
N SER A 87 4.27 2.67 17.88
CA SER A 87 3.57 3.49 18.87
C SER A 87 4.30 4.83 19.02
N LYS A 88 3.53 5.92 19.04
CA LYS A 88 4.03 7.30 19.17
C LYS A 88 3.16 8.05 20.19
N TYR A 89 3.72 9.13 20.74
CA TYR A 89 3.01 10.06 21.63
C TYR A 89 2.28 9.36 22.78
N ASN A 90 3.02 8.58 23.57
CA ASN A 90 2.47 7.82 24.70
C ASN A 90 1.28 6.92 24.33
N ASN A 91 1.38 6.20 23.20
CA ASN A 91 0.34 5.32 22.66
C ASN A 91 -0.92 6.03 22.14
N SER A 92 -0.91 7.36 21.98
CA SER A 92 -2.04 8.03 21.32
C SER A 92 -2.10 7.72 19.83
N ILE A 93 -0.98 7.36 19.20
CA ILE A 93 -0.96 6.84 17.83
C ILE A 93 -0.35 5.44 17.85
N GLN A 94 -1.10 4.47 17.35
CA GLN A 94 -0.67 3.09 17.24
C GLN A 94 -0.89 2.60 15.81
N SER A 95 -0.01 1.75 15.31
CA SER A 95 -0.15 1.13 13.99
C SER A 95 0.43 -0.27 13.99
N ILE A 96 -0.15 -1.14 13.17
CA ILE A 96 0.28 -2.52 12.99
C ILE A 96 0.23 -2.89 11.51
N VAL A 97 1.17 -3.73 11.09
CA VAL A 97 1.19 -4.34 9.76
C VAL A 97 1.26 -5.85 9.91
N ILE A 98 0.30 -6.54 9.31
CA ILE A 98 0.19 -7.99 9.27
C ILE A 98 0.37 -8.45 7.83
N ARG A 99 1.30 -9.37 7.60
CA ARG A 99 1.50 -10.02 6.31
C ARG A 99 0.68 -11.29 6.27
N SER A 100 -0.16 -11.43 5.24
CA SER A 100 -1.04 -12.58 5.10
C SER A 100 -0.30 -13.83 4.63
N ASP A 101 -0.68 -14.95 5.22
CA ASP A 101 -0.28 -16.29 4.77
C ASP A 101 -1.27 -16.86 3.74
N SER A 102 -2.55 -16.47 3.81
CA SER A 102 -3.64 -16.96 2.97
C SER A 102 -3.93 -16.11 1.72
N PHE A 103 -3.58 -14.82 1.73
CA PHE A 103 -3.86 -13.87 0.64
C PHE A 103 -2.59 -13.43 -0.11
N ASN A 104 -1.77 -14.39 -0.57
CA ASN A 104 -0.57 -14.16 -1.41
C ASN A 104 0.31 -12.98 -0.92
N GLY A 105 0.59 -12.95 0.38
CA GLY A 105 1.42 -11.90 1.01
C GLY A 105 0.79 -10.51 1.07
N ALA A 106 -0.52 -10.39 0.87
CA ALA A 106 -1.26 -9.14 1.10
C ALA A 106 -0.98 -8.60 2.51
N ARG A 107 -0.99 -7.28 2.64
CA ARG A 107 -0.72 -6.60 3.90
C ARG A 107 -1.99 -5.98 4.44
N LEU A 108 -2.35 -6.35 5.65
CA LEU A 108 -3.32 -5.64 6.48
C LEU A 108 -2.55 -4.59 7.27
N THR A 109 -2.86 -3.32 7.06
CA THR A 109 -2.37 -2.21 7.88
C THR A 109 -3.55 -1.65 8.66
N LEU A 110 -3.40 -1.49 9.96
CA LEU A 110 -4.38 -0.83 10.82
C LEU A 110 -3.67 0.25 11.63
N SER A 111 -4.35 1.38 11.81
CA SER A 111 -3.88 2.49 12.61
C SER A 111 -5.01 3.03 13.47
N LYS A 112 -4.64 3.39 14.71
CA LYS A 112 -5.52 3.99 15.71
C LYS A 112 -4.92 5.31 16.15
N ILE A 113 -5.75 6.34 16.22
CA ILE A 113 -5.42 7.64 16.78
C ILE A 113 -6.42 7.94 17.90
N THR A 114 -5.93 8.11 19.12
CA THR A 114 -6.68 8.64 20.25
C THR A 114 -6.41 10.13 20.36
N HIS A 115 -7.45 10.93 20.17
CA HIS A 115 -7.40 12.39 20.22
C HIS A 115 -7.38 12.90 21.66
N ALA A 116 -7.06 14.19 21.83
CA ALA A 116 -6.98 14.82 23.15
C ALA A 116 -8.33 14.88 23.88
N ASP A 117 -9.44 14.86 23.14
CA ASP A 117 -10.80 14.80 23.67
C ASP A 117 -11.24 13.37 24.06
N GLY A 118 -10.35 12.38 23.90
CA GLY A 118 -10.62 10.96 24.16
C GLY A 118 -11.31 10.23 23.00
N SER A 119 -11.70 10.92 21.93
CA SER A 119 -12.27 10.27 20.76
C SER A 119 -11.22 9.44 20.03
N THR A 120 -11.64 8.36 19.38
CA THR A 120 -10.74 7.46 18.64
C THR A 120 -11.09 7.45 17.16
N SER A 121 -10.08 7.56 16.32
CA SER A 121 -10.16 7.39 14.87
C SER A 121 -9.38 6.16 14.44
N TYR A 122 -9.96 5.41 13.50
CA TYR A 122 -9.37 4.20 12.93
C TYR A 122 -9.17 4.40 11.44
N SER A 123 -8.07 3.86 10.93
CA SER A 123 -7.82 3.75 9.50
C SER A 123 -7.15 2.42 9.22
N GLY A 124 -7.26 1.94 7.98
CA GLY A 124 -6.62 0.70 7.61
C GLY A 124 -6.93 0.26 6.20
N ARG A 125 -6.14 -0.70 5.71
CA ARG A 125 -6.28 -1.25 4.37
C ARG A 125 -5.78 -2.68 4.31
N ILE A 126 -6.35 -3.48 3.42
CA ILE A 126 -5.82 -4.79 3.02
C ILE A 126 -5.42 -4.69 1.56
N ILE A 127 -4.12 -4.67 1.29
CA ILE A 127 -3.58 -4.39 -0.05
C ILE A 127 -2.60 -5.46 -0.51
N SER A 128 -2.66 -5.79 -1.79
CA SER A 128 -1.64 -6.56 -2.49
C SER A 128 -1.22 -5.83 -3.76
N PHE A 129 0.06 -5.49 -3.89
CA PHE A 129 0.59 -4.80 -5.08
C PHE A 129 0.43 -5.59 -6.39
N LYS A 130 0.20 -6.91 -6.28
CA LYS A 130 0.02 -7.84 -7.41
C LYS A 130 -1.42 -7.94 -7.91
N HIS A 131 -2.40 -7.33 -7.23
CA HIS A 131 -3.81 -7.52 -7.52
C HIS A 131 -4.53 -6.19 -7.78
N GLY A 132 -5.68 -6.27 -8.45
CA GLY A 132 -6.44 -5.11 -8.93
C GLY A 132 -7.47 -4.58 -7.92
N ASP A 133 -7.64 -5.23 -6.77
CA ASP A 133 -8.60 -4.87 -5.72
C ASP A 133 -7.95 -4.84 -4.34
N LEU A 134 -8.59 -4.13 -3.42
CA LEU A 134 -8.19 -3.99 -2.03
C LEU A 134 -9.40 -3.77 -1.13
N TYR A 135 -9.21 -3.85 0.19
CA TYR A 135 -10.16 -3.31 1.16
C TYR A 135 -9.61 -2.06 1.82
N GLU A 136 -10.46 -1.08 2.05
CA GLU A 136 -10.18 0.10 2.87
C GLU A 136 -11.15 0.18 4.05
N LEU A 137 -10.64 0.52 5.23
CA LEU A 137 -11.44 0.71 6.41
C LEU A 137 -12.06 2.11 6.40
N GLU A 138 -13.37 2.17 6.31
CA GLU A 138 -14.14 3.41 6.33
C GLU A 138 -15.08 3.46 7.53
N LYS A 139 -15.46 4.68 7.91
CA LYS A 139 -16.55 4.92 8.87
C LYS A 139 -17.81 5.30 8.10
N GLN A 140 -18.82 4.43 8.12
CA GLN A 140 -20.10 4.65 7.45
C GLN A 140 -21.22 4.49 8.47
N ASP A 141 -22.11 5.48 8.57
CA ASP A 141 -23.24 5.49 9.51
C ASP A 141 -22.85 5.18 10.96
N GLY A 142 -21.67 5.66 11.37
CA GLY A 142 -21.11 5.44 12.71
C GLY A 142 -20.44 4.06 12.93
N GLN A 143 -20.46 3.18 11.94
CA GLN A 143 -19.86 1.85 11.99
C GLN A 143 -18.57 1.79 11.19
N LEU A 144 -17.62 0.95 11.62
CA LEU A 144 -16.43 0.64 10.85
C LEU A 144 -16.74 -0.46 9.83
N VAL A 145 -16.37 -0.25 8.57
CA VAL A 145 -16.65 -1.19 7.48
C VAL A 145 -15.42 -1.28 6.59
N LEU A 146 -14.98 -2.49 6.26
CA LEU A 146 -14.03 -2.69 5.16
C LEU A 146 -14.81 -2.66 3.85
N VAL A 147 -14.46 -1.71 2.99
CA VAL A 147 -15.08 -1.48 1.69
C VAL A 147 -14.12 -1.92 0.60
N LYS A 148 -14.59 -2.80 -0.29
CA LYS A 148 -13.80 -3.26 -1.43
C LYS A 148 -13.68 -2.14 -2.45
N LYS A 149 -12.45 -1.84 -2.89
CA LYS A 149 -12.13 -0.80 -3.88
C LYS A 149 -11.22 -1.35 -4.97
N ASN A 150 -11.16 -0.65 -6.10
CA ASN A 150 -10.15 -0.94 -7.12
C ASN A 150 -8.81 -0.34 -6.70
N TYR A 151 -7.72 -1.07 -6.92
CA TYR A 151 -6.38 -0.73 -6.46
C TYR A 151 -5.95 0.68 -6.92
N TYR A 152 -6.22 1.04 -8.17
CA TYR A 152 -5.77 2.31 -8.77
C TYR A 152 -6.57 3.54 -8.34
N GLU A 153 -7.77 3.35 -7.78
CA GLU A 153 -8.55 4.46 -7.23
C GLU A 153 -7.93 5.01 -5.94
N VAL A 154 -7.21 4.16 -5.21
CA VAL A 154 -6.71 4.49 -3.87
C VAL A 154 -5.21 4.79 -3.87
N VAL A 155 -4.45 4.22 -4.80
CA VAL A 155 -2.98 4.39 -4.84
C VAL A 155 -2.55 5.68 -5.57
N ASN A 156 -3.45 6.29 -6.34
CA ASN A 156 -3.22 7.54 -7.05
C ASN A 156 -3.81 8.77 -6.34
N GLU A 157 -4.33 8.62 -5.12
CA GLU A 157 -4.80 9.70 -4.25
C GLU A 157 -3.63 10.35 -3.50
#